data_AF-A0A539CVL6-F1
#
_entry.id   AF-A0A539CVL6-F1
#
_cell.length_a   1.000
_cell.length_b   1.000
_cell.length_c   1.000
_cell.angle_alpha   90.00
_cell.angle_beta   90.00
_cell.angle_gamma   90.00
#
_symmetry.space_group_name_H-M   'P 1'
#
loop_
_entity.id
_entity.type
_entity.pdbx_description
1 polymer ?
#
loop_
_entity_poly.entity_id
_entity_poly.type
_entity_poly.pdbx_seq_one_letter_code
_entity_poly.pdbx_strand_id
1 'polypeptide(L)'
;MAAETVRREVRSSAELQEVCLRTLKKCPGFERVDAILIQPRDNIDNIEGAANWTVAAVRPRVDNQFLRGARETIGLLQQTYQLNPVEAQARGIKRRT
;
A
#
# COMPACT_ATOMS: atom_id res chain seq x y z
N MET A 1 -5.24 -13.22 -27.43
CA MET A 1 -5.55 -13.41 -25.99
C MET A 1 -5.70 -12.04 -25.39
N ALA A 2 -6.94 -11.59 -25.15
CA ALA A 2 -7.20 -10.27 -24.57
C ALA A 2 -6.63 -10.27 -23.15
N ALA A 3 -5.63 -9.43 -22.90
CA ALA A 3 -5.18 -9.16 -21.55
C ALA A 3 -6.37 -8.53 -20.82
N GLU A 4 -7.10 -9.34 -20.05
CA GLU A 4 -8.07 -8.84 -19.10
C GLU A 4 -7.29 -7.91 -18.19
N THR A 5 -7.49 -6.61 -18.40
CA THR A 5 -6.77 -5.59 -17.65
C THR A 5 -7.30 -5.73 -16.24
N VAL A 6 -6.56 -6.41 -15.35
CA VAL A 6 -6.96 -6.60 -13.97
C VAL A 6 -7.15 -5.21 -13.37
N ARG A 7 -8.39 -4.74 -13.36
CA ARG A 7 -8.74 -3.41 -12.87
C ARG A 7 -8.59 -3.47 -11.37
N ARG A 8 -7.56 -2.80 -10.86
CA ARG A 8 -7.33 -2.67 -9.43
C ARG A 8 -8.48 -1.91 -8.79
N GLU A 9 -8.86 -2.34 -7.60
CA GLU A 9 -9.92 -1.67 -6.86
C GLU A 9 -9.39 -0.36 -6.29
N VAL A 10 -10.04 0.74 -6.65
CA VAL A 10 -9.66 2.08 -6.18
C VAL A 10 -10.24 2.31 -4.79
N ARG A 11 -9.39 2.70 -3.85
CA ARG A 11 -9.75 2.94 -2.45
C ARG A 11 -9.15 4.24 -1.95
N SER A 12 -9.82 4.84 -0.97
CA SER A 12 -9.25 5.99 -0.26
C SER A 12 -8.04 5.60 0.59
N SER A 13 -7.26 6.59 1.03
CA SER A 13 -6.12 6.36 1.92
C SER A 13 -6.54 5.70 3.24
N ALA A 14 -7.70 6.04 3.77
CA ALA A 14 -8.20 5.48 5.03
C ALA A 14 -8.61 4.01 4.85
N GLU A 15 -9.33 3.70 3.78
CA GLU A 15 -9.72 2.32 3.45
C GLU A 15 -8.51 1.44 3.17
N LEU A 16 -7.50 1.94 2.44
CA LEU A 16 -6.26 1.19 2.21
C LEU A 16 -5.51 0.91 3.50
N GLN A 17 -5.45 1.88 4.42
CA GLN A 17 -4.84 1.67 5.73
C GLN A 17 -5.57 0.57 6.50
N GLU A 18 -6.90 0.59 6.51
CA GLU A 18 -7.72 -0.42 7.18
C GLU A 18 -7.52 -1.82 6.58
N VAL A 19 -7.60 -1.93 5.25
CA VAL A 19 -7.40 -3.21 4.54
C VAL A 19 -6.00 -3.76 4.79
N CYS A 20 -4.98 -2.91 4.68
CA CYS A 20 -3.60 -3.30 4.99
C CYS A 20 -3.47 -3.75 6.44
N LEU A 21 -4.04 -3.01 7.39
CA LEU A 21 -3.95 -3.33 8.82
C LEU A 21 -4.60 -4.67 9.13
N ARG A 22 -5.84 -4.87 8.66
CA ARG A 22 -6.58 -6.13 8.86
C ARG A 22 -5.87 -7.32 8.21
N THR A 23 -5.23 -7.11 7.07
CA THR A 23 -4.52 -8.18 6.35
C THR A 23 -3.18 -8.50 7.00
N LEU A 24 -2.36 -7.49 7.29
CA LEU A 24 -1.04 -7.68 7.89
C LEU A 24 -1.13 -8.24 9.31
N LYS A 25 -2.18 -7.94 10.08
CA LYS A 25 -2.42 -8.59 11.39
C LYS A 25 -2.49 -10.12 11.34
N LYS A 26 -2.72 -10.71 10.16
CA LYS A 26 -2.71 -12.18 9.95
C LYS A 26 -1.31 -12.72 9.68
N CYS A 27 -0.34 -11.86 9.42
CA CYS A 27 1.06 -12.23 9.20
C CYS A 27 1.79 -12.38 10.55
N PRO A 28 2.70 -13.35 10.68
CA PRO A 28 3.53 -13.49 11.88
C PRO A 28 4.29 -12.21 12.21
N GLY A 29 4.22 -11.76 13.46
CA GLY A 29 4.94 -10.59 13.98
C GLY A 29 4.21 -9.25 13.79
N PHE A 30 3.00 -9.25 13.23
CA PHE A 30 2.17 -8.05 13.02
C PHE A 30 0.91 -8.03 13.90
N GLU A 31 0.72 -9.01 14.78
CA GLU A 31 -0.49 -9.19 15.59
C GLU A 31 -0.78 -7.97 16.47
N ARG A 32 0.29 -7.30 16.92
CA ARG A 32 0.23 -6.12 17.78
C ARG A 32 0.23 -4.79 17.02
N VAL A 33 0.37 -4.80 15.69
CA VAL A 33 0.33 -3.57 14.88
C VAL A 33 -1.06 -2.96 14.99
N ASP A 34 -1.16 -1.71 15.42
CA ASP A 34 -2.41 -0.97 15.56
C ASP A 34 -2.60 0.08 14.47
N ALA A 35 -1.52 0.54 13.85
CA ALA A 35 -1.59 1.57 12.82
C ALA A 35 -0.61 1.31 11.68
N ILE A 36 -1.05 1.67 10.46
CA ILE A 36 -0.24 1.63 9.24
C ILE A 36 -0.33 2.98 8.56
N LEU A 37 0.81 3.45 8.07
CA LEU A 37 0.89 4.63 7.23
C LEU A 37 1.07 4.21 5.78
N ILE A 38 0.13 4.62 4.93
CA ILE A 38 0.24 4.52 3.47
C ILE A 38 0.76 5.84 2.91
N GLN A 39 1.65 5.75 1.93
CA GLN A 39 2.14 6.89 1.17
C GLN A 39 1.94 6.68 -0.33
N PRO A 40 1.57 7.73 -1.08
CA PRO A 40 1.64 7.71 -2.53
C PRO A 40 3.08 7.49 -3.00
N ARG A 41 3.25 6.91 -4.19
CA ARG A 41 4.54 6.85 -4.88
C ARG A 41 4.59 7.96 -5.93
N ASP A 42 5.59 8.84 -5.83
CA ASP A 42 5.71 10.03 -6.68
C ASP A 42 6.21 9.73 -8.13
N ASN A 43 6.66 8.51 -8.43
CA ASN A 43 7.34 8.15 -9.71
C ASN A 43 6.65 7.00 -10.48
N ILE A 44 5.33 7.04 -10.64
CA ILE A 44 4.59 5.98 -11.38
C ILE A 44 4.36 6.40 -12.84
N ASP A 45 4.95 7.51 -13.29
CA ASP A 45 4.69 8.06 -14.62
C ASP A 45 5.12 7.16 -15.79
N ASN A 46 5.73 5.97 -15.58
CA ASN A 46 6.21 5.14 -16.69
C ASN A 46 6.28 3.62 -16.44
N ILE A 47 5.57 3.06 -15.45
CA ILE A 47 5.50 1.58 -15.32
C ILE A 47 4.03 1.15 -15.28
N GLU A 48 3.52 0.71 -16.44
CA GLU A 48 2.24 0.01 -16.52
C GLU A 48 2.25 -1.16 -15.54
N GLY A 49 1.25 -1.18 -14.64
CA GLY A 49 1.17 -2.22 -13.62
C GLY A 49 2.02 -1.98 -12.37
N ALA A 50 2.66 -0.82 -12.16
CA ALA A 50 3.20 -0.48 -10.84
C ALA A 50 2.11 -0.02 -9.87
N ALA A 51 2.24 -0.34 -8.58
CA ALA A 51 1.31 0.15 -7.56
C ALA A 51 1.57 1.62 -7.24
N ASN A 52 0.50 2.41 -7.07
CA ASN A 52 0.61 3.85 -6.87
C ASN A 52 0.82 4.28 -5.41
N TRP A 53 1.07 3.33 -4.52
CA TRP A 53 1.23 3.55 -3.09
C TRP A 53 2.17 2.52 -2.46
N THR A 54 2.60 2.79 -1.24
CA THR A 54 3.43 1.88 -0.43
C THR A 54 3.05 1.95 1.04
N VAL A 55 3.27 0.86 1.77
CA VAL A 55 3.34 0.91 3.23
C VAL A 55 4.63 1.64 3.60
N ALA A 56 4.49 2.79 4.25
CA ALA A 56 5.61 3.64 4.65
C ALA A 56 6.04 3.42 6.10
N ALA A 57 5.09 3.07 6.96
CA ALA A 57 5.37 2.73 8.35
C ALA A 57 4.29 1.82 8.93
N VAL A 58 4.67 1.06 9.94
CA VAL A 58 3.78 0.29 10.81
C VAL A 58 4.08 0.64 12.27
N ARG A 59 3.06 0.67 13.13
CA ARG A 59 3.20 0.95 14.56
C ARG A 59 2.45 -0.10 15.40
N PRO A 60 3.08 -0.63 16.47
CA PRO A 60 4.52 -0.56 16.77
C PRO A 60 5.41 -1.05 15.61
N ARG A 61 6.68 -0.64 15.63
CA ARG A 61 7.64 -1.14 14.63
C ARG A 61 7.82 -2.64 14.84
N VAL A 62 7.91 -3.36 13.73
CA VAL A 62 8.16 -4.81 13.72
C VAL A 62 9.58 -5.08 13.24
N ASP A 63 10.16 -6.20 13.64
CA ASP A 63 11.49 -6.58 13.20
C ASP A 63 11.58 -6.79 11.68
N ASN A 64 12.77 -6.53 11.14
CA ASN A 64 13.04 -6.66 9.71
C ASN A 64 12.73 -8.05 9.14
N GLN A 65 12.84 -9.11 9.95
CA GLN A 65 12.48 -10.46 9.53
C GLN A 65 10.98 -10.60 9.22
N PHE A 66 10.11 -9.99 10.04
CA PHE A 66 8.66 -10.00 9.84
C PHE A 66 8.28 -9.11 8.66
N LEU A 67 8.91 -7.94 8.53
CA LEU A 67 8.75 -7.10 7.34
C LEU A 67 9.06 -7.87 6.05
N ARG A 68 10.13 -8.68 6.05
CA ARG A 68 10.49 -9.54 4.91
C ARG A 68 9.42 -10.60 4.64
N GLY A 69 8.93 -11.28 5.67
CA GLY A 69 7.85 -12.27 5.54
C GLY A 69 6.54 -11.68 5.00
N ALA A 70 6.24 -10.41 5.31
CA ALA A 70 5.04 -9.74 4.82
C ALA A 70 5.15 -9.16 3.40
N ARG A 71 6.32 -9.22 2.74
CA ARG A 71 6.53 -8.58 1.42
C ARG A 71 5.60 -9.13 0.35
N GLU A 72 5.35 -10.43 0.35
CA GLU A 72 4.43 -11.07 -0.61
C GLU A 72 2.99 -10.61 -0.39
N THR A 73 2.54 -10.55 0.86
CA THR A 73 1.21 -10.03 1.22
C THR A 73 1.05 -8.57 0.82
N ILE A 74 2.06 -7.73 1.06
CA ILE A 74 2.06 -6.33 0.61
C ILE A 74 2.03 -6.26 -0.92
N GLY A 75 2.79 -7.12 -1.60
CA GLY A 75 2.80 -7.22 -3.06
C GLY A 75 1.42 -7.58 -3.63
N LEU A 76 0.71 -8.53 -3.02
CA LEU A 76 -0.66 -8.89 -3.39
C LEU A 76 -1.61 -7.70 -3.21
N LEU A 77 -1.57 -7.03 -2.05
CA LEU A 77 -2.38 -5.83 -1.81
C LEU A 77 -2.10 -4.74 -2.86
N GLN A 78 -0.85 -4.56 -3.25
CA GLN A 78 -0.42 -3.62 -4.28
C GLN A 78 -0.87 -4.00 -5.69
N GLN A 79 -1.09 -5.28 -5.96
CA GLN A 79 -1.65 -5.77 -7.22
C GLN A 79 -3.17 -5.69 -7.24
N THR A 80 -3.83 -5.79 -6.09
CA THR A 80 -5.30 -5.75 -5.96
C THR A 80 -5.84 -4.32 -5.88
N TYR A 81 -5.15 -3.42 -5.18
CA TYR A 81 -5.69 -2.11 -4.83
C TYR A 81 -4.88 -0.92 -5.38
N GLN A 82 -5.59 0.15 -5.71
CA GLN A 82 -5.02 1.46 -6.04
C GLN A 82 -5.47 2.52 -5.05
N LEU A 83 -4.57 3.42 -4.70
CA LEU A 83 -4.90 4.62 -3.95
C LEU A 83 -5.65 5.58 -4.87
N ASN A 84 -6.70 6.24 -4.37
CA ASN A 84 -7.42 7.26 -5.10
C ASN A 84 -6.43 8.31 -5.67
N PRO A 85 -6.40 8.52 -7.00
CA PRO A 85 -5.46 9.45 -7.64
C PRO A 85 -5.53 10.88 -7.08
N VAL A 86 -6.71 11.34 -6.67
CA VAL A 86 -6.90 12.68 -6.09
C VAL A 86 -6.15 12.81 -4.76
N GLU A 87 -6.21 11.78 -3.91
CA GLU A 87 -5.48 11.76 -2.64
C GLU A 87 -3.97 11.52 -2.84
N ALA A 88 -3.62 10.74 -3.87
CA ALA A 88 -2.23 10.52 -4.25
C ALA A 88 -1.54 11.84 -4.64
N GLN A 89 -2.21 12.67 -5.44
CA GLN A 89 -1.71 13.98 -5.87
C GLN A 89 -1.72 15.02 -4.75
N ALA A 90 -2.77 15.05 -3.91
CA ALA A 90 -2.89 16.02 -2.81
C ALA A 90 -1.74 15.95 -1.79
N ARG A 91 -1.11 14.78 -1.61
CA ARG A 91 0.06 14.62 -0.73
C ARG A 91 1.40 14.87 -1.43
N GLY A 92 1.48 14.69 -2.75
CA GLY A 92 2.66 15.06 -3.55
C GLY A 92 2.90 16.57 -3.58
N ILE A 93 1.81 17.36 -3.67
CA ILE A 93 1.87 18.84 -3.65
C ILE A 93 2.46 19.35 -2.32
N LYS A 94 2.04 18.77 -1.18
CA LYS A 94 2.54 19.17 0.14
C LYS A 94 4.03 18.86 0.39
N ARG A 95 4.66 18.01 -0.43
CA ARG A 95 6.08 17.66 -0.30
C ARG A 95 7.00 18.57 -1.12
N ARG A 96 6.45 19.39 -2.03
CA ARG A 96 7.21 20.29 -2.93
C ARG A 96 7.13 21.78 -2.55
N THR A 97 6.52 22.11 -1.42
CA THR A 97 6.50 23.47 -0.81
C THR A 97 7.24 23.42 0.51
#